data_AF-A0AAW7DDQ4-F1
#
_entry.id   AF-A0AAW7DDQ4-F1
#
_cell.length_a   1.000
_cell.length_b   1.000
_cell.length_c   1.000
_cell.angle_alpha   90.00
_cell.angle_beta   90.00
_cell.angle_gamma   90.00
#
_symmetry.space_group_name_H-M   'P 1'
#
loop_
_entity.id
_entity.type
_entity.pdbx_description
1 polymer ?
#
loop_
_entity_poly.entity_id
_entity_poly.type
_entity_poly.pdbx_seq_one_letter_code
_entity_poly.pdbx_strand_id
1 'polypeptide(L)'
;MKRRAKRQQNAQQVVDWVAELRMIHPKMGGKKLYFLLKEKLENLRIGRDKFFDFLRANHLLIISKRSYHKTTNSYHRFKKHKNLIKDYQYKKPNNVWVSDITYLGNRENPAYLSLITDAYSKKIVGF
;
A
#
# COMPACT_ATOMS: atom_id res chain seq x y z
N MET A 1 13.74 -41.42 -4.32
CA MET A 1 14.31 -40.51 -5.35
C MET A 1 13.28 -39.82 -6.25
N LYS A 2 12.37 -40.53 -6.94
CA LYS A 2 11.50 -39.97 -8.01
C LYS A 2 10.64 -38.74 -7.64
N ARG A 3 10.12 -38.68 -6.41
CA ARG A 3 9.22 -37.59 -5.95
C ARG A 3 9.94 -36.23 -5.82
N ARG A 4 11.22 -36.22 -5.43
CA ARG A 4 12.02 -35.00 -5.28
C ARG A 4 12.34 -34.40 -6.64
N ALA A 5 12.77 -35.23 -7.59
CA ALA A 5 13.04 -34.82 -8.96
C ALA A 5 11.80 -34.20 -9.63
N LYS A 6 10.61 -34.83 -9.48
CA LYS A 6 9.37 -34.28 -10.02
C LYS A 6 9.00 -32.93 -9.41
N ARG A 7 9.19 -32.76 -8.09
CA ARG A 7 8.95 -31.47 -7.42
C ARG A 7 9.87 -30.39 -7.96
N GLN A 8 11.13 -30.72 -8.21
CA GLN A 8 12.12 -29.79 -8.73
C GLN A 8 11.83 -29.39 -10.18
N GLN A 9 11.42 -30.35 -11.02
CA GLN A 9 10.95 -30.06 -12.38
C GLN A 9 9.75 -29.11 -12.38
N ASN A 10 8.73 -29.39 -11.55
CA ASN A 10 7.55 -28.53 -11.44
C ASN A 10 7.92 -27.14 -10.91
N ALA A 11 8.84 -27.04 -9.96
CA ALA A 11 9.29 -25.75 -9.43
C ALA A 11 10.00 -24.93 -10.52
N GLN A 12 10.89 -25.55 -11.30
CA GLN A 12 11.59 -24.89 -12.40
C GLN A 12 10.61 -24.36 -13.43
N GLN A 13 9.65 -25.19 -13.85
CA GLN A 13 8.65 -24.81 -14.85
C GLN A 13 7.79 -23.62 -14.39
N VAL A 14 7.43 -23.57 -13.11
CA VAL A 14 6.71 -22.43 -12.52
C VAL A 14 7.58 -21.16 -12.50
N VAL A 15 8.87 -21.30 -12.17
CA VAL A 15 9.82 -20.18 -12.16
C VAL A 15 9.95 -19.58 -13.56
N ASP A 16 10.07 -20.42 -14.59
CA ASP A 16 10.21 -19.98 -15.98
C ASP A 16 8.98 -19.18 -16.44
N TRP A 17 7.77 -19.69 -16.19
CA TRP A 17 6.53 -18.96 -16.51
C TRP A 17 6.41 -17.63 -15.76
N VAL A 18 6.85 -17.58 -14.50
CA VAL A 18 6.85 -16.34 -13.71
C VAL A 18 7.87 -15.35 -14.26
N ALA A 19 9.04 -15.82 -14.71
CA ALA A 19 10.07 -15.00 -15.32
C ALA A 19 9.57 -14.37 -16.63
N GLU A 20 8.92 -15.15 -17.50
CA GLU A 20 8.30 -14.65 -18.74
C GLU A 20 7.31 -13.51 -18.48
N LEU A 21 6.36 -13.70 -17.55
CA LEU A 21 5.39 -12.66 -17.19
C LEU A 21 6.05 -11.42 -16.58
N ARG A 22 7.17 -11.60 -15.89
CA ARG A 22 7.93 -10.51 -15.27
C ARG A 22 8.88 -9.79 -16.22
N MET A 23 9.24 -10.36 -17.37
CA MET A 23 9.92 -9.60 -18.41
C MET A 23 9.04 -8.44 -18.89
N ILE A 24 7.72 -8.67 -19.00
CA ILE A 24 6.74 -7.65 -19.38
C ILE A 24 6.38 -6.77 -18.18
N HIS A 25 6.13 -7.38 -17.01
CA HIS A 25 5.70 -6.68 -15.81
C HIS A 25 6.54 -7.07 -14.58
N PRO A 26 7.71 -6.42 -14.36
CA PRO A 26 8.70 -6.85 -13.36
C PRO A 26 8.16 -6.92 -11.93
N LYS A 27 7.18 -6.09 -11.59
CA LYS A 27 6.59 -5.99 -10.25
C LYS A 27 5.19 -6.59 -10.13
N MET A 28 4.83 -7.52 -11.02
CA MET A 28 3.53 -8.19 -10.93
C MET A 28 3.41 -9.04 -9.66
N GLY A 29 2.38 -8.76 -8.85
CA GLY A 29 2.13 -9.44 -7.58
C GLY A 29 1.78 -10.92 -7.71
N GLY A 30 2.18 -11.72 -6.73
CA GLY A 30 2.03 -13.18 -6.75
C GLY A 30 0.59 -13.69 -6.92
N LYS A 31 -0.41 -13.00 -6.33
CA LYS A 31 -1.83 -13.37 -6.52
C LYS A 31 -2.28 -13.22 -7.98
N LYS A 32 -1.83 -12.16 -8.65
CA LYS A 32 -2.14 -11.92 -10.07
C LYS A 32 -1.42 -12.93 -10.96
N LEU A 33 -0.15 -13.24 -10.66
CA LEU A 33 0.58 -14.31 -11.35
C LEU A 33 -0.11 -15.67 -11.22
N TYR A 34 -0.57 -16.02 -10.01
CA TYR A 34 -1.33 -17.25 -9.78
C TYR A 34 -2.60 -17.31 -10.62
N PHE A 35 -3.34 -16.21 -10.71
CA PHE A 35 -4.54 -16.12 -11.55
C PHE A 35 -4.23 -16.29 -13.04
N LEU A 36 -3.20 -15.62 -13.56
CA LEU A 36 -2.81 -15.71 -14.97
C LEU A 36 -2.26 -17.10 -15.35
N LEU A 37 -1.64 -17.80 -14.40
CA LEU A 37 -1.07 -19.13 -14.60
C LEU A 37 -2.02 -20.25 -14.16
N LYS A 38 -3.27 -19.94 -13.80
CA LYS A 38 -4.19 -20.87 -13.12
C LYS A 38 -4.34 -22.20 -13.86
N GLU A 39 -4.65 -22.17 -15.15
CA GLU A 39 -4.83 -23.38 -15.97
C GLU A 39 -3.55 -24.24 -16.02
N LYS A 40 -2.40 -23.60 -16.25
CA LYS A 40 -1.09 -24.27 -16.28
C LYS A 40 -0.74 -24.90 -14.93
N LEU A 41 -1.09 -24.24 -13.83
CA LEU A 41 -0.86 -24.72 -12.46
C LEU A 41 -1.82 -25.86 -12.08
N GLU A 42 -3.07 -25.80 -12.52
CA GLU A 42 -4.08 -26.87 -12.32
C GLU A 42 -3.67 -28.16 -13.04
N ASN A 43 -3.14 -28.05 -14.27
CA ASN A 43 -2.56 -29.18 -15.00
C ASN A 43 -1.40 -29.86 -14.25
N LEU A 44 -0.66 -29.10 -13.44
CA LEU A 44 0.41 -29.61 -12.58
C LEU A 44 -0.05 -29.98 -11.16
N ARG A 45 -1.35 -29.85 -10.86
CA ARG A 45 -1.95 -30.02 -9.52
C ARG A 45 -1.24 -29.15 -8.45
N ILE A 46 -0.93 -27.91 -8.81
CA ILE A 46 -0.29 -26.93 -7.92
C ILE A 46 -1.34 -25.91 -7.46
N GLY A 47 -1.76 -26.03 -6.21
CA GLY A 47 -2.61 -25.02 -5.58
C GLY A 47 -1.84 -23.75 -5.21
N ARG A 48 -2.60 -22.71 -4.80
CA ARG A 48 -2.10 -21.40 -4.40
C ARG A 48 -0.91 -21.46 -3.44
N ASP A 49 -1.05 -22.18 -2.32
CA ASP A 49 -0.04 -22.13 -1.26
C ASP A 49 1.28 -22.74 -1.72
N LYS A 50 1.22 -23.86 -2.45
CA LYS A 50 2.39 -24.49 -3.06
C LYS A 50 3.05 -23.61 -4.13
N PHE A 51 2.26 -22.86 -4.90
CA PHE A 51 2.79 -21.85 -5.81
C PHE A 51 3.56 -20.76 -5.04
N PHE A 52 3.00 -20.23 -3.95
CA PHE A 52 3.70 -19.26 -3.11
C PHE A 52 4.95 -19.84 -2.43
N ASP A 53 4.97 -21.13 -2.09
CA ASP A 53 6.17 -21.81 -1.59
C ASP A 53 7.26 -21.88 -2.64
N PHE A 54 6.92 -22.16 -3.91
CA PHE A 54 7.89 -22.11 -5.00
C PHE A 54 8.42 -20.69 -5.22
N LEU A 55 7.57 -19.67 -5.18
CA LEU A 55 8.03 -18.28 -5.27
C LEU A 55 8.96 -17.93 -4.11
N ARG A 56 8.62 -18.34 -2.88
CA ARG A 56 9.43 -18.06 -1.67
C ARG A 56 10.80 -18.74 -1.74
N ALA A 57 10.83 -20.02 -2.12
CA ALA A 57 12.06 -20.79 -2.22
C ALA A 57 13.02 -20.27 -3.31
N ASN A 58 12.50 -19.56 -4.32
CA ASN A 58 13.27 -18.97 -5.42
C ASN A 58 13.44 -17.45 -5.28
N HIS A 59 13.15 -16.86 -4.12
CA HIS A 59 13.26 -15.41 -3.89
C HIS A 59 12.45 -14.53 -4.87
N LEU A 60 11.33 -15.06 -5.37
CA LEU A 60 10.45 -14.38 -6.33
C LEU A 60 9.29 -13.62 -5.66
N LEU A 61 9.20 -13.57 -4.34
CA LEU A 61 8.20 -12.73 -3.66
C LEU A 61 8.61 -11.26 -3.73
N ILE A 62 7.71 -10.40 -4.21
CA ILE A 62 7.96 -8.96 -4.28
C ILE A 62 7.68 -8.34 -2.92
N ILE A 63 8.68 -7.61 -2.40
CA ILE A 63 8.51 -6.79 -1.21
C ILE A 63 7.87 -5.46 -1.63
N SER A 64 6.69 -5.18 -1.08
CA SER A 64 6.06 -3.87 -1.28
C SER A 64 6.86 -2.80 -0.56
N LYS A 65 7.42 -1.84 -1.30
CA LYS A 65 7.96 -0.63 -0.70
C LYS A 65 6.79 0.26 -0.31
N ARG A 66 6.70 0.63 0.97
CA ARG A 66 5.70 1.59 1.44
C ARG A 66 5.95 2.93 0.75
N SER A 67 5.01 3.34 -0.11
CA SER A 67 5.02 4.67 -0.72
C SER A 67 4.07 5.55 0.08
N TYR A 68 4.56 6.69 0.57
CA TYR A 68 3.71 7.70 1.17
C TYR A 68 3.35 8.71 0.08
N HIS A 69 2.06 8.96 -0.10
CA HIS A 69 1.64 10.05 -0.97
C HIS A 69 1.94 11.37 -0.25
N LYS A 70 2.91 12.13 -0.78
CA LYS A 70 3.20 13.48 -0.31
C LYS A 70 2.21 14.42 -0.96
N THR A 71 1.14 14.77 -0.24
CA THR A 71 0.10 15.69 -0.70
C THR A 71 0.61 17.14 -0.75
N THR A 72 1.62 17.48 0.05
CA THR A 72 2.17 18.84 0.14
C THR A 72 3.58 18.92 -0.43
N ASN A 73 3.78 19.75 -1.46
CA ASN A 73 5.12 20.09 -1.94
C ASN A 73 5.76 21.13 -1.01
N SER A 74 6.46 20.69 0.03
CA SER A 74 7.21 21.58 0.93
C SER A 74 8.55 22.07 0.35
N TYR A 75 8.96 21.55 -0.82
CA TYR A 75 10.17 21.92 -1.55
C TYR A 75 9.82 22.94 -2.64
N HIS A 76 9.43 24.13 -2.19
CA HIS A 76 9.13 25.27 -3.04
C HIS A 76 9.93 26.50 -2.57
N ARG A 77 10.13 27.47 -3.47
CA ARG A 77 10.83 28.73 -3.20
C ARG A 77 10.07 29.74 -2.35
N PHE A 78 8.78 29.52 -2.09
CA PHE A 78 7.97 30.46 -1.32
C PHE A 78 8.35 30.47 0.17
N LYS A 79 8.23 31.65 0.78
CA LYS A 79 8.43 31.86 2.23
C LYS A 79 7.45 30.98 3.01
N LYS A 80 7.98 30.24 3.99
CA LYS A 80 7.19 29.42 4.91
C LYS A 80 7.11 30.12 6.26
N HIS A 81 5.92 30.19 6.83
CA HIS A 81 5.73 30.68 8.19
C HIS A 81 6.23 29.63 9.19
N LYS A 82 6.88 30.08 10.26
CA LYS A 82 7.30 29.19 11.35
C LYS A 82 6.03 28.64 12.02
N ASN A 83 6.01 27.34 12.29
CA ASN A 83 4.97 26.75 13.11
C ASN A 83 5.18 27.19 14.58
N LEU A 84 4.42 28.19 15.02
CA LEU A 84 4.53 28.78 16.36
C LEU A 84 4.16 27.80 17.48
N ILE A 85 3.38 26.75 17.17
CA ILE A 85 2.91 25.77 18.13
C ILE A 85 3.71 24.45 18.10
N LYS A 86 4.83 24.39 17.35
CA LYS A 86 5.61 23.15 17.18
C LYS A 86 6.04 22.52 18.51
N ASP A 87 6.52 23.34 19.44
CA ASP A 87 7.01 22.92 20.75
C ASP A 87 6.07 23.37 21.89
N TYR A 88 4.83 23.75 21.53
CA TYR A 88 3.83 24.21 22.49
C TYR A 88 3.09 23.03 23.12
N GLN A 89 3.13 22.95 24.44
CA GLN A 89 2.31 21.99 25.19
C GLN A 89 0.93 22.58 25.45
N TYR A 90 -0.12 21.92 24.98
CA TYR A 90 -1.51 22.30 25.23
C TYR A 90 -1.85 22.00 26.70
N LYS A 91 -1.98 23.03 27.55
CA LYS A 91 -2.24 22.88 28.99
C LYS A 91 -3.70 23.10 29.41
N LYS A 92 -4.50 23.76 28.59
CA LYS A 92 -5.92 24.06 28.86
C LYS A 92 -6.73 24.26 27.57
N PRO A 93 -8.07 24.10 27.61
CA PRO A 93 -8.94 24.42 26.48
C PRO A 93 -8.84 25.89 26.08
N ASN A 94 -9.22 26.18 24.82
CA ASN A 94 -9.32 27.52 24.21
C ASN A 94 -7.99 28.27 24.06
N ASN A 95 -6.85 27.58 24.15
CA ASN A 95 -5.54 28.19 23.87
C ASN A 95 -5.11 28.05 22.40
N VAL A 96 -5.45 26.94 21.77
CA VAL A 96 -5.11 26.66 20.36
C VAL A 96 -6.29 25.98 19.72
N TRP A 97 -6.81 26.59 18.65
CA TRP A 97 -7.77 25.96 17.76
C TRP A 97 -7.07 25.53 16.48
N VAL A 98 -7.41 24.34 16.02
CA VAL A 98 -6.91 23.77 14.76
C VAL A 98 -8.11 23.60 13.85
N SER A 99 -7.98 24.04 12.61
CA SER A 99 -8.97 23.77 11.57
C SER A 99 -8.47 22.69 10.63
N ASP A 100 -9.40 21.86 10.18
CA ASP A 100 -9.17 20.92 9.08
C ASP A 100 -10.36 20.98 8.12
N ILE A 101 -10.10 20.63 6.86
CA ILE A 101 -11.15 20.51 5.84
C ILE A 101 -11.10 19.11 5.27
N THR A 102 -12.25 18.43 5.31
CA THR A 102 -12.39 17.09 4.77
C THR A 102 -13.47 17.06 3.70
N TYR A 103 -13.31 16.12 2.76
CA TYR A 103 -14.30 15.85 1.74
C TYR A 103 -15.40 14.96 2.32
N LEU A 104 -16.65 15.33 2.07
CA LEU A 104 -17.83 14.53 2.30
C LEU A 104 -18.49 14.22 0.96
N GLY A 105 -19.37 13.21 0.95
CA GLY A 105 -20.14 12.84 -0.22
C GLY A 105 -19.40 11.93 -1.21
N ASN A 106 -20.00 11.75 -2.38
CA ASN A 106 -19.49 10.90 -3.45
C ASN A 106 -19.11 11.75 -4.67
N ARG A 107 -18.73 11.11 -5.78
CA ARG A 107 -18.34 11.83 -7.01
C ARG A 107 -19.49 12.61 -7.66
N GLU A 108 -20.74 12.23 -7.39
CA GLU A 108 -21.92 12.84 -7.98
C GLU A 108 -22.39 14.06 -7.17
N ASN A 109 -22.17 14.04 -5.86
CA ASN A 109 -22.47 15.15 -4.97
C ASN A 109 -21.30 15.39 -3.99
N PRO A 110 -20.23 16.08 -4.45
CA PRO A 110 -19.09 16.38 -3.60
C PRO A 110 -19.45 17.50 -2.61
N ALA A 111 -19.17 17.26 -1.34
CA ALA A 111 -19.33 18.24 -0.27
C ALA A 111 -18.00 18.44 0.47
N TYR A 112 -17.87 19.57 1.15
CA TYR A 112 -16.70 19.90 1.95
C TYR A 112 -17.17 20.24 3.35
N LEU A 113 -16.51 19.65 4.34
CA LEU A 113 -16.74 19.95 5.74
C LEU A 113 -15.50 20.63 6.30
N SER A 114 -15.67 21.88 6.74
CA SER A 114 -14.68 22.59 7.53
C SER A 114 -14.99 22.33 9.00
N LEU A 115 -13.99 21.94 9.80
CA LEU A 115 -14.14 21.77 11.24
C LEU A 115 -13.13 22.62 11.97
N ILE A 116 -13.56 23.26 13.05
CA ILE A 116 -12.68 23.93 14.01
C ILE A 116 -12.70 23.12 15.30
N THR A 117 -11.53 22.64 15.71
CA THR A 117 -11.37 21.78 16.89
C THR A 117 -10.44 22.43 17.90
N ASP A 118 -10.79 22.37 19.18
CA ASP A 118 -9.88 22.75 20.25
C ASP A 118 -8.76 21.72 20.42
N ALA A 119 -7.50 22.15 20.30
CA ALA A 119 -6.35 21.24 20.25
C ALA A 119 -6.13 20.47 21.56
N TYR A 120 -6.57 21.03 22.69
CA TYR A 120 -6.47 20.41 24.01
C TYR A 120 -7.61 19.42 24.26
N SER A 121 -8.85 19.91 24.27
CA SER A 121 -10.05 19.14 24.64
C SER A 121 -10.58 18.23 23.55
N LYS A 122 -10.12 18.40 22.31
CA LYS A 122 -10.60 17.69 21.10
C LYS A 122 -12.08 17.93 20.76
N LYS A 123 -12.72 18.92 21.39
CA LYS A 123 -14.10 19.30 21.08
C LYS A 123 -14.15 20.09 19.79
N ILE A 124 -15.17 19.81 18.97
CA ILE A 124 -15.55 20.68 17.85
C ILE A 124 -16.15 21.95 18.44
N VAL A 125 -15.58 23.09 18.10
CA VAL A 125 -16.00 24.42 18.57
C VAL A 125 -16.61 25.26 17.45
N GLY A 126 -16.55 24.80 16.20
CA GLY A 126 -17.20 25.39 15.04
C GLY A 126 -17.12 24.48 13.81
N PHE A 127 -17.96 24.72 12.81
CA PHE A 127 -17.99 24.03 11.52
C PHE A 127 -18.63 24.92 10.44
#